data_AF-A0A5E7JCP7-F1
#
_entry.id   AF-A0A5E7JCP7-F1
#
_cell.length_a   1.000
_cell.length_b   1.000
_cell.length_c   1.000
_cell.angle_alpha   90.00
_cell.angle_beta   90.00
_cell.angle_gamma   90.00
#
_symmetry.space_group_name_H-M   'P 1'
#
loop_
_entity.id
_entity.type
_entity.pdbx_description
1 polymer ?
#
loop_
_entity_poly.entity_id
_entity_poly.type
_entity_poly.pdbx_seq_one_letter_code
_entity_poly.pdbx_strand_id
1 'polypeptide(L)' 'MSEQRAPYPRSADNADQMNLPEGKTCGDCVHCRRCTLMFGHIPADESCDWSPSRFREAVIATA' A
#
# COMPACT_ATOMS: atom_id res chain seq x y z
N MET A 1 -16.02 10.89 10.78
CA MET A 1 -16.32 10.98 9.35
C MET A 1 -15.29 10.15 8.62
N SER A 2 -15.69 9.00 8.08
CA SER A 2 -14.80 8.19 7.25
C SER A 2 -14.93 8.68 5.81
N GLU A 3 -14.23 9.78 5.52
CA GLU A 3 -14.00 10.27 4.16
C GLU A 3 -13.25 9.17 3.39
N GLN A 4 -14.00 8.25 2.78
CA GLN A 4 -13.41 7.12 2.06
C GLN A 4 -12.96 7.62 0.69
N ARG A 5 -11.73 8.16 0.64
CA ARG A 5 -11.05 8.46 -0.62
C ARG A 5 -10.95 7.18 -1.46
N ALA A 6 -10.97 7.33 -2.77
CA ALA A 6 -10.66 6.22 -3.67
C ALA A 6 -9.22 5.71 -3.42
N PRO A 7 -8.98 4.39 -3.53
CA PRO A 7 -7.63 3.83 -3.49
C PRO A 7 -6.71 4.49 -4.50
N TYR A 8 -5.46 4.71 -4.12
CA TYR A 8 -4.44 5.08 -5.08
C TYR A 8 -4.12 3.86 -5.96
N PRO A 9 -4.37 3.92 -7.28
CA PRO A 9 -4.23 2.77 -8.15
C PRO A 9 -2.78 2.50 -8.52
N ARG A 10 -2.51 1.28 -9.01
CA ARG A 10 -1.26 0.98 -9.72
C ARG A 10 -1.15 1.83 -10.98
N SER A 11 0.07 2.27 -11.30
CA SER A 11 0.39 2.79 -12.63
C SER A 11 0.53 1.64 -13.63
N ALA A 12 0.12 1.85 -14.89
CA ALA A 12 0.14 0.80 -15.91
C ALA A 12 1.56 0.37 -16.32
N ASP A 13 2.52 1.28 -16.28
CA ASP A 13 3.90 1.06 -16.70
C ASP A 13 4.90 0.93 -15.54
N ASN A 14 4.47 1.23 -14.31
CA ASN A 14 5.32 1.27 -13.12
C ASN A 14 6.59 2.12 -13.31
N ALA A 15 6.53 3.20 -14.10
CA ALA A 15 7.70 4.02 -14.41
C ALA A 15 8.34 4.66 -13.16
N ASP A 16 7.53 4.98 -12.15
CA ASP A 16 7.93 5.50 -10.85
C ASP A 16 8.43 4.42 -9.86
N GLN A 17 8.31 3.14 -10.22
CA GLN A 17 8.63 1.97 -9.38
C GLN A 17 7.87 1.95 -8.05
N MET A 18 6.71 2.60 -7.98
CA MET A 18 5.92 2.75 -6.76
C MET A 18 4.83 1.69 -6.62
N ASN A 19 4.52 0.91 -7.66
CA ASN A 19 3.50 -0.12 -7.56
C ASN A 19 3.84 -1.15 -6.47
N LEU A 20 2.82 -1.62 -5.76
CA LEU A 20 2.93 -2.81 -4.91
C LEU A 20 3.12 -4.06 -5.81
N PRO A 21 3.30 -5.27 -5.26
CA PRO A 21 3.19 -6.49 -6.06
C PRO A 21 1.77 -6.66 -6.63
N GLU A 22 1.63 -7.39 -7.75
CA GLU A 22 0.31 -7.66 -8.33
C GLU A 22 -0.62 -8.37 -7.35
N GLY A 23 -1.89 -7.96 -7.32
CA GLY A 23 -2.90 -8.49 -6.41
C GLY A 23 -2.68 -8.16 -4.93
N LYS A 24 -1.69 -7.32 -4.59
CA LYS A 24 -1.43 -6.86 -3.22
C LYS A 24 -1.84 -5.41 -3.04
N THR A 25 -2.24 -5.09 -1.82
CA THR A 25 -2.65 -3.78 -1.36
C THR A 25 -1.78 -3.33 -0.18
N CYS A 26 -1.88 -2.05 0.20
CA CYS A 26 -1.17 -1.51 1.36
C CYS A 26 -1.52 -2.29 2.64
N GLY A 27 -2.74 -2.82 2.74
CA GLY A 27 -3.20 -3.68 3.83
C GLY A 27 -2.42 -4.98 4.00
N ASP A 28 -1.83 -5.48 2.92
CA ASP A 28 -0.97 -6.66 2.94
C ASP A 28 0.47 -6.33 3.38
N CYS A 29 0.80 -5.05 3.58
CA CYS A 29 2.14 -4.61 3.96
C CYS A 29 2.30 -4.50 5.48
N VAL A 30 3.45 -4.93 6.01
CA VAL A 30 3.83 -4.74 7.44
C VAL A 30 3.83 -3.26 7.87
N HIS A 31 3.91 -2.33 6.92
CA HIS A 31 3.99 -0.89 7.17
C HIS A 31 2.61 -0.20 7.13
N CYS A 32 1.53 -0.89 6.73
CA CYS A 32 0.20 -0.28 6.51
C CYS A 32 -0.21 0.66 7.63
N ARG A 33 -0.21 0.17 8.88
CA ARG A 33 -0.65 0.94 10.05
C ARG A 33 0.15 2.23 10.22
N ARG A 34 1.46 2.17 10.02
CA ARG A 34 2.34 3.34 10.13
C ARG A 34 2.05 4.34 9.01
N CYS A 35 1.93 3.86 7.79
CA CYS A 35 1.66 4.68 6.60
C CYS A 35 0.30 5.37 6.69
N THR A 36 -0.73 4.67 7.16
CA THR A 36 -2.06 5.25 7.40
C THR A 36 -2.04 6.36 8.45
N LEU A 37 -1.29 6.19 9.55
CA LEU A 37 -1.21 7.19 10.61
C LEU A 37 -0.37 8.42 10.23
N MET A 38 0.71 8.24 9.45
CA MET A 38 1.65 9.33 9.12
C MET A 38 1.29 10.06 7.83
N PHE A 39 0.84 9.33 6.81
CA PHE A 39 0.67 9.85 5.45
C PHE A 39 -0.78 9.80 4.96
N GLY A 40 -1.69 9.23 5.75
CA GLY A 40 -3.10 9.12 5.36
C GLY A 40 -3.37 8.08 4.27
N HIS A 41 -2.41 7.16 4.02
CA HIS A 41 -2.63 6.00 3.17
C HIS A 41 -3.80 5.15 3.67
N ILE A 42 -4.53 4.52 2.76
CA ILE A 42 -5.59 3.58 3.12
C ILE A 42 -5.16 2.14 2.81
N PRO A 43 -5.66 1.12 3.55
CA PRO A 43 -5.28 -0.27 3.31
C PRO A 43 -5.55 -0.75 1.87
N ALA A 44 -6.51 -0.14 1.17
CA ALA A 44 -6.85 -0.50 -0.20
C ALA A 44 -5.90 0.08 -1.26
N ASP A 45 -4.97 0.98 -0.92
CA ASP A 45 -4.02 1.56 -1.88
C ASP A 45 -3.19 0.46 -2.55
N GLU A 46 -3.01 0.53 -3.87
CA GLU A 46 -2.28 -0.46 -4.68
C GLU A 46 -0.88 0.02 -5.11
N SER A 47 -0.51 1.23 -4.69
CA SER A 47 0.81 1.82 -4.85
C SER A 47 1.40 2.24 -3.49
N CYS A 48 2.69 2.51 -3.48
CA CYS A 48 3.46 2.98 -2.35
C CYS A 48 3.87 4.45 -2.56
N ASP A 49 3.86 5.29 -1.54
CA ASP A 49 4.46 6.65 -1.64
C ASP A 49 6.01 6.64 -1.71
N TRP A 50 6.65 5.46 -1.67
CA TRP A 50 8.10 5.31 -1.76
C TRP A 50 8.51 4.79 -3.14
N SER A 51 9.53 5.41 -3.74
CA SER A 51 10.21 4.94 -4.94
C SER A 51 11.65 4.48 -4.59
N PRO A 52 12.01 3.20 -4.85
CA PRO A 52 11.10 2.11 -5.24
C PRO A 52 10.19 1.70 -4.08
N SER A 53 9.11 1.00 -4.42
CA SER A 53 8.15 0.45 -3.46
C SER A 53 8.85 -0.30 -2.34
N ARG A 54 8.54 0.06 -1.09
CA ARG A 54 9.08 -0.56 0.13
C ARG A 54 8.17 -1.65 0.70
N PHE A 55 7.32 -2.23 -0.15
CA PHE A 55 6.39 -3.27 0.27
C PHE A 55 7.13 -4.44 0.92
N ARG A 56 6.63 -4.87 2.07
CA ARG A 56 7.02 -6.14 2.69
C ARG A 56 5.77 -6.82 3.21
N GLU A 57 5.52 -8.03 2.73
CA GLU A 57 4.31 -8.78 3.04
C GLU A 57 4.19 -9.05 4.54
N ALA A 58 3.00 -8.80 5.08
CA ALA A 58 2.66 -9.12 6.46
C ALA A 58 2.44 -10.62 6.58
N VAL A 59 3.34 -11.30 7.30
CA VAL A 59 3.15 -12.71 7.65
C VAL A 59 2.14 -12.77 8.79
N ILE A 60 0.91 -13.17 8.50
CA ILE A 60 -0.05 -13.55 9.54
C ILE A 60 0.39 -14.94 10.02
N ALA A 61 1.06 -14.99 11.17
CA ALA A 61 1.36 -16.27 11.79
C ALA A 61 0.03 -16.94 12.18
N THR A 62 -0.33 -18.01 11.48
CA THR A 62 -1.41 -18.90 11.90
C THR A 62 -0.92 -19.64 13.15
N ALA A 63 -1.56 -19.36 14.29
CA ALA A 63 -1.36 -20.08 15.54
C ALA A 63 -1.96 -21.49 15.48
#